data_AF-A0A3N5SRU1-F1
#
_entry.id   AF-A0A3N5SRU1-F1
#
_cell.length_a   1.000
_cell.length_b   1.000
_cell.length_c   1.000
_cell.angle_alpha   90.00
_cell.angle_beta   90.00
_cell.angle_gamma   90.00
#
_symmetry.space_group_name_H-M   'P 1'
#
loop_
_entity.id
_entity.type
_entity.pdbx_description
1 polymer ?
#
loop_
_entity_poly.entity_id
_entity_poly.type
_entity_poly.pdbx_seq_one_letter_code
_entity_poly.pdbx_strand_id
1 'polypeptide(L)'
;CAEMCGGAHALMESPVKVVSQPDFQAWLIEQSTAEGQSPEVRGQRLAETQGCTTCHSIDGSTVVGPTWQGLYEAEVPLADGSTVTADDAYLHTAIVDPNAQVHQGYPPNVMQSYEGTLSDDQINDIIEFIKTLK
;
A
#
# COMPACT_ATOMS: atom_id res chain seq x y z
N CYS A 1 -16.85 -26.34 -11.36
CA CYS A 1 -17.97 -25.56 -10.80
C CYS A 1 -19.17 -26.48 -10.59
N ALA A 2 -19.97 -26.33 -9.52
CA ALA A 2 -21.09 -27.22 -9.20
C ALA A 2 -22.48 -26.58 -9.37
N GLU A 3 -22.55 -25.35 -9.88
CA GLU A 3 -23.80 -24.62 -10.12
C GLU A 3 -23.72 -23.79 -11.40
N MET A 4 -24.81 -23.76 -12.18
CA MET A 4 -24.88 -23.03 -13.45
C MET A 4 -24.78 -21.53 -13.21
N CYS A 5 -23.64 -20.93 -13.56
CA CYS A 5 -23.37 -19.50 -13.37
C CYS A 5 -23.16 -18.72 -14.68
N GLY A 6 -23.25 -19.38 -15.84
CA GLY A 6 -23.09 -18.74 -17.15
C GLY A 6 -22.85 -19.73 -18.30
N GLY A 7 -22.75 -19.22 -19.53
CA GLY A 7 -22.60 -20.04 -20.74
C GLY A 7 -21.31 -20.88 -20.80
N ALA A 8 -20.28 -20.49 -20.04
CA ALA A 8 -19.03 -21.23 -19.91
C ALA A 8 -19.01 -22.19 -18.71
N HIS A 9 -20.15 -22.49 -18.08
CA HIS A 9 -20.21 -23.35 -16.88
C HIS A 9 -19.48 -24.69 -17.07
N ALA A 10 -19.62 -25.31 -18.24
CA ALA A 10 -18.98 -26.57 -18.59
C ALA A 10 -17.44 -26.50 -18.70
N LEU A 11 -16.87 -25.30 -18.80
CA LEU A 11 -15.44 -25.05 -18.93
C LEU A 11 -14.81 -24.48 -17.65
N MET A 12 -15.61 -24.31 -16.58
CA MET A 12 -15.15 -23.75 -15.31
C MET A 12 -14.44 -24.83 -14.46
N GLU A 13 -13.31 -25.29 -14.98
CA GLU A 13 -12.39 -26.25 -14.38
C GLU A 13 -11.39 -25.53 -13.47
N SER A 14 -11.08 -26.14 -12.32
CA SER A 14 -10.06 -25.65 -11.40
C SER A 14 -9.36 -26.88 -10.81
N PRO A 15 -8.23 -27.33 -11.40
CA PRO A 15 -7.57 -28.55 -10.97
C PRO A 15 -6.91 -28.36 -9.60
N VAL A 16 -7.07 -29.34 -8.72
CA VAL A 16 -6.34 -29.40 -7.45
C VAL A 16 -5.05 -30.20 -7.67
N LYS A 17 -3.88 -29.57 -7.44
CA LYS A 17 -2.59 -30.25 -7.55
C LYS A 17 -2.18 -30.85 -6.20
N VAL A 18 -2.23 -32.18 -6.09
CA VAL A 18 -1.74 -32.91 -4.92
C VAL A 18 -0.24 -33.10 -5.05
N VAL A 19 0.52 -32.67 -4.06
CA VAL A 19 1.99 -32.75 -4.01
C VAL A 19 2.45 -33.40 -2.69
N SER A 20 3.75 -33.71 -2.59
CA SER A 20 4.31 -34.20 -1.33
C SER A 20 4.29 -33.10 -0.25
N GLN A 21 4.32 -33.47 1.04
CA GLN A 21 4.33 -32.48 2.10
C GLN A 21 5.55 -31.53 2.03
N PRO A 22 6.79 -32.00 1.73
CA PRO A 22 7.92 -31.11 1.48
C PRO A 22 7.69 -30.14 0.31
N ASP A 23 7.11 -30.60 -0.81
CA ASP A 23 6.84 -29.74 -1.97
C ASP A 23 5.73 -28.73 -1.68
N PHE A 24 4.73 -29.13 -0.89
CA PHE A 24 3.69 -28.22 -0.41
C PHE A 24 4.29 -27.14 0.49
N GLN A 25 5.22 -27.50 1.39
CA GLN A 25 5.91 -26.54 2.25
C GLN A 25 6.84 -25.61 1.46
N ALA A 26 7.56 -26.12 0.46
CA ALA A 26 8.38 -25.29 -0.42
C ALA A 26 7.51 -24.32 -1.25
N TRP A 27 6.39 -24.81 -1.78
CA TRP A 27 5.40 -23.96 -2.45
C TRP A 27 4.79 -22.95 -1.47
N LEU A 28 4.48 -23.34 -0.24
CA LEU A 28 4.03 -22.40 0.79
C LEU A 28 5.08 -21.33 1.07
N ILE A 29 6.38 -21.67 1.11
CA ILE A 29 7.47 -20.69 1.29
C ILE A 29 7.58 -19.75 0.07
N GLU A 30 7.42 -20.29 -1.15
CA GLU A 30 7.36 -19.50 -2.38
C GLU A 30 6.12 -18.60 -2.46
N GLN A 31 4.95 -19.06 -2.02
CA GLN A 31 3.73 -18.26 -1.95
C GLN A 31 3.78 -17.27 -0.79
N SER A 32 4.37 -17.68 0.33
CA SER A 32 4.71 -16.85 1.47
C SER A 32 5.93 -15.99 1.18
N THR A 33 6.40 -15.86 -0.06
CA THR A 33 7.17 -14.68 -0.43
C THR A 33 6.37 -13.42 -0.11
N ALA A 34 5.03 -13.46 -0.02
CA ALA A 34 4.26 -12.37 0.59
C ALA A 34 4.48 -12.17 2.11
N GLU A 35 4.84 -13.19 2.89
CA GLU A 35 5.09 -13.10 4.36
C GLU A 35 6.60 -13.09 4.72
N GLY A 36 7.48 -13.52 3.83
CA GLY A 36 8.95 -13.50 3.95
C GLY A 36 9.63 -12.41 3.14
N GLN A 37 8.87 -11.62 2.37
CA GLN A 37 9.35 -10.38 1.77
C GLN A 37 9.71 -9.39 2.87
N SER A 38 10.70 -8.55 2.60
CA SER A 38 11.03 -7.46 3.50
C SER A 38 9.83 -6.47 3.57
N PRO A 39 9.66 -5.74 4.68
CA PRO A 39 8.55 -4.79 4.87
C PRO A 39 8.37 -3.83 3.68
N GLU A 40 9.46 -3.38 3.09
CA GLU A 40 9.47 -2.45 1.95
C GLU A 40 8.83 -3.06 0.70
N VAL A 41 9.07 -4.36 0.43
CA VAL A 41 8.47 -5.04 -0.74
C VAL A 41 6.99 -5.30 -0.51
N ARG A 42 6.59 -5.66 0.71
CA ARG A 42 5.16 -5.79 1.07
C ARG A 42 4.45 -4.45 0.96
N GLY A 43 5.08 -3.39 1.45
CA GLY A 43 4.61 -2.01 1.39
C GLY A 43 4.40 -1.52 -0.03
N GLN A 44 5.36 -1.77 -0.92
CA GLN A 44 5.22 -1.44 -2.34
C GLN A 44 3.98 -2.11 -2.95
N ARG A 45 3.84 -3.42 -2.72
CA ARG A 45 2.69 -4.18 -3.24
C ARG A 45 1.37 -3.67 -2.66
N LEU A 46 1.34 -3.33 -1.37
CA LEU A 46 0.17 -2.72 -0.74
C LEU A 46 -0.14 -1.37 -1.37
N ALA A 47 0.85 -0.49 -1.56
CA ALA A 47 0.67 0.81 -2.19
C ALA A 47 0.13 0.70 -3.63
N GLU A 48 0.57 -0.31 -4.40
CA GLU A 48 0.04 -0.57 -5.74
C GLU A 48 -1.40 -1.12 -5.71
N THR A 49 -1.66 -2.11 -4.85
CA THR A 49 -2.97 -2.78 -4.79
C THR A 49 -4.08 -1.93 -4.15
N GLN A 50 -3.71 -1.03 -3.23
CA GLN A 50 -4.62 -0.05 -2.62
C GLN A 50 -4.74 1.23 -3.46
N GLY A 51 -3.99 1.35 -4.57
CA GLY A 51 -4.08 2.47 -5.50
C GLY A 51 -3.36 3.75 -5.04
N CYS A 52 -2.53 3.70 -4.00
CA CYS A 52 -1.78 4.85 -3.49
C CYS A 52 -0.92 5.49 -4.59
N THR A 53 -0.27 4.68 -5.42
CA THR A 53 0.62 5.12 -6.51
C THR A 53 -0.10 5.78 -7.69
N THR A 54 -1.44 5.73 -7.73
CA THR A 54 -2.24 6.48 -8.71
C THR A 54 -2.32 7.97 -8.37
N CYS A 55 -2.20 8.31 -7.08
CA CYS A 55 -2.25 9.69 -6.60
C CYS A 55 -0.88 10.21 -6.17
N HIS A 56 -0.04 9.35 -5.58
CA HIS A 56 1.29 9.68 -5.08
C HIS A 56 2.36 9.11 -6.01
N SER A 57 3.18 9.97 -6.60
CA SER A 57 4.31 9.52 -7.40
C SER A 57 5.49 9.10 -6.53
N ILE A 58 6.35 8.25 -7.12
CA ILE A 58 7.62 7.83 -6.52
C ILE A 58 8.84 8.40 -7.25
N ASP A 59 8.60 9.15 -8.34
CA ASP A 59 9.62 9.70 -9.24
C ASP A 59 9.72 11.23 -9.19
N GLY A 60 9.04 11.86 -8.23
CA GLY A 60 9.03 13.31 -8.03
C GLY A 60 8.00 14.05 -8.88
N SER A 61 7.31 13.39 -9.81
CA SER A 61 6.29 14.04 -10.63
C SER A 61 5.08 14.47 -9.80
N THR A 62 4.47 15.62 -10.10
CA THR A 62 3.21 16.02 -9.46
C THR A 62 2.04 15.35 -10.17
N VAL A 63 1.21 14.61 -9.43
CA VAL A 63 0.04 13.90 -9.97
C VAL A 63 -1.24 14.43 -9.34
N VAL A 64 -1.81 13.73 -8.36
CA VAL A 64 -3.00 14.18 -7.61
C VAL A 64 -2.61 14.62 -6.20
N GLY A 65 -1.72 13.85 -5.55
CA GLY A 65 -1.16 14.12 -4.24
C GLY A 65 0.34 14.46 -4.30
N PRO A 66 0.94 14.81 -3.15
CA PRO A 66 2.38 15.02 -3.05
C PRO A 66 3.16 13.76 -3.40
N THR A 67 4.37 13.95 -3.94
CA THR A 67 5.29 12.85 -4.22
C THR A 67 5.83 12.23 -2.93
N TRP A 68 6.14 10.94 -2.97
CA TRP A 68 6.87 10.24 -1.92
C TRP A 68 8.38 10.27 -2.12
N GLN A 69 8.87 10.71 -3.28
CA GLN A 69 10.31 10.80 -3.52
C GLN A 69 10.96 11.78 -2.55
N GLY A 70 11.90 11.27 -1.74
CA GLY A 70 12.62 12.04 -0.74
C GLY A 70 11.74 12.56 0.40
N LEU A 71 10.54 11.99 0.59
CA LEU A 71 9.57 12.50 1.57
C LEU A 71 9.97 12.19 3.01
N TYR A 72 10.46 10.98 3.30
CA TYR A 72 10.74 10.57 4.67
C TYR A 72 11.84 11.45 5.30
N GLU A 73 11.60 11.91 6.54
CA GLU A 73 12.40 12.91 7.28
C GLU A 73 12.46 14.32 6.64
N ALA A 74 11.75 14.58 5.55
CA ALA A 74 11.67 15.93 4.99
C ALA A 74 10.74 16.84 5.81
N GLU A 75 11.01 18.13 5.74
CA GLU A 75 10.12 19.15 6.29
C GLU A 75 8.95 19.39 5.34
N VAL A 76 7.74 19.06 5.80
CA VAL A 76 6.49 19.20 5.06
C VAL A 76 5.74 20.45 5.52
N PRO A 77 5.53 21.44 4.64
CA PRO A 77 4.66 22.57 4.96
C PRO A 77 3.19 22.14 4.89
N LEU A 78 2.40 22.56 5.87
CA LEU A 78 0.97 22.26 5.97
C LEU A 78 0.11 23.46 5.53
N ALA A 79 -1.13 23.18 5.16
CA ALA A 79 -2.09 24.19 4.69
C ALA A 79 -2.47 25.23 5.76
N ASP A 80 -2.26 24.92 7.04
CA ASP A 80 -2.46 25.84 8.17
C ASP A 80 -1.27 26.79 8.42
N GLY A 81 -0.19 26.64 7.64
CA GLY A 81 1.02 27.46 7.73
C GLY A 81 2.07 26.92 8.72
N SER A 82 1.81 25.79 9.37
CA SER A 82 2.81 25.08 10.17
C SER A 82 3.70 24.19 9.29
N THR A 83 4.80 23.70 9.87
CA THR A 83 5.70 22.72 9.25
C THR A 83 5.85 21.54 10.19
N VAL A 84 5.84 20.34 9.62
CA VAL A 84 6.05 19.08 10.34
C VAL A 84 7.11 18.24 9.63
N THR A 85 7.84 17.43 10.39
CA THR A 85 8.76 16.45 9.81
C THR A 85 7.94 15.22 9.36
N ALA A 86 8.18 14.72 8.15
CA ALA A 86 7.54 13.51 7.64
C ALA A 86 8.16 12.23 8.23
N ASP A 87 7.92 12.01 9.52
CA ASP A 87 8.28 10.81 10.27
C ASP A 87 7.19 9.73 10.20
N ASP A 88 7.41 8.59 10.86
CA ASP A 88 6.44 7.49 10.94
C ASP A 88 5.06 7.93 11.47
N ALA A 89 5.03 8.85 12.45
CA ALA A 89 3.79 9.30 13.07
C ALA A 89 2.98 10.19 12.11
N TYR A 90 3.66 11.09 11.39
CA TYR A 90 3.05 11.88 10.34
C TYR A 90 2.51 10.99 9.22
N LEU A 91 3.30 10.04 8.73
CA LEU A 91 2.88 9.16 7.63
C LEU A 91 1.72 8.24 8.02
N HIS A 92 1.73 7.69 9.24
CA HIS A 92 0.61 6.90 9.76
C HIS A 92 -0.66 7.77 9.84
N THR A 93 -0.54 8.96 10.45
CA THR A 93 -1.65 9.94 10.55
C THR A 93 -2.19 10.32 9.17
N ALA A 94 -1.33 10.58 8.19
CA ALA A 94 -1.74 10.91 6.83
C ALA A 94 -2.51 9.79 6.13
N ILE A 95 -2.28 8.52 6.50
CA ILE A 95 -2.98 7.36 5.93
C ILE A 95 -4.32 7.12 6.65
N VAL A 96 -4.38 7.27 7.98
CA VAL A 96 -5.60 7.00 8.76
C VAL A 96 -6.54 8.21 8.85
N ASP A 97 -6.01 9.43 8.94
CA ASP A 97 -6.73 10.69 8.98
C ASP A 97 -6.06 11.77 8.11
N PRO A 98 -6.15 11.67 6.77
CA PRO A 98 -5.49 12.58 5.84
C PRO A 98 -5.90 14.05 5.98
N ASN A 99 -7.02 14.34 6.64
CA ASN A 99 -7.48 15.71 6.85
C ASN A 99 -6.92 16.35 8.13
N ALA A 100 -6.29 15.57 9.01
CA ALA A 100 -5.65 16.11 10.22
C ALA A 100 -4.49 17.05 9.88
N GLN A 101 -3.69 16.71 8.86
CA GLN A 101 -2.47 17.43 8.47
C GLN A 101 -2.34 17.51 6.95
N VAL A 102 -3.09 18.45 6.35
CA VAL A 102 -3.13 18.61 4.90
C VAL A 102 -1.86 19.31 4.40
N HIS A 103 -1.12 18.67 3.48
CA HIS A 103 0.04 19.27 2.82
C HIS A 103 -0.34 20.58 2.12
N GLN A 104 0.50 21.61 2.27
CA GLN A 104 0.29 22.90 1.62
C GLN A 104 0.16 22.74 0.09
N GLY A 105 -0.84 23.38 -0.50
CA GLY A 105 -1.08 23.34 -1.94
C GLY A 105 -1.99 22.19 -2.40
N TYR A 106 -2.41 21.29 -1.51
CA TYR A 106 -3.40 20.25 -1.79
C TYR A 106 -4.73 20.53 -1.07
N PRO A 107 -5.88 20.28 -1.72
CA PRO A 107 -7.18 20.48 -1.09
C PRO A 107 -7.52 19.36 -0.09
N PRO A 108 -8.24 19.65 1.00
CA PRO A 108 -8.73 18.63 1.92
C PRO A 108 -9.79 17.73 1.25
N ASN A 109 -10.02 16.55 1.83
CA ASN A 109 -11.01 15.55 1.41
C ASN A 109 -10.79 14.92 0.02
N VAL A 110 -9.58 15.02 -0.54
CA VAL A 110 -9.21 14.30 -1.78
C VAL A 110 -8.61 12.94 -1.47
N MET A 111 -7.73 12.85 -0.48
CA MET A 111 -7.21 11.57 -0.01
C MET A 111 -8.24 10.92 0.92
N GLN A 112 -8.62 9.68 0.61
CA GLN A 112 -9.52 8.87 1.43
C GLN A 112 -8.78 8.36 2.67
N SER A 113 -9.50 8.26 3.79
CA SER A 113 -9.00 7.57 4.99
C SER A 113 -8.92 6.07 4.75
N TYR A 114 -7.87 5.43 5.24
CA TYR A 114 -7.71 3.98 5.27
C TYR A 114 -7.90 3.37 6.67
N GLU A 115 -8.43 4.14 7.63
CA GLU A 115 -8.77 3.65 8.96
C GLU A 115 -9.70 2.44 8.86
N GLY A 116 -9.36 1.35 9.55
CA GLY A 116 -10.11 0.09 9.52
C GLY A 116 -10.06 -0.68 8.19
N THR A 117 -9.48 -0.12 7.14
CA THR A 117 -9.25 -0.80 5.85
C THR A 117 -7.87 -1.46 5.82
N LEU A 118 -6.87 -0.78 6.37
CA LEU A 118 -5.52 -1.32 6.56
C LEU A 118 -5.27 -1.54 8.05
N SER A 119 -4.59 -2.64 8.37
CA SER A 119 -4.04 -2.88 9.70
C SER A 119 -2.78 -2.04 9.94
N ASP A 120 -2.41 -1.81 11.20
CA ASP A 120 -1.20 -1.07 11.54
C ASP A 120 0.07 -1.70 10.94
N ASP A 121 0.16 -3.03 10.89
CA ASP A 121 1.30 -3.72 10.26
C ASP A 121 1.39 -3.44 8.75
N GLN A 122 0.24 -3.37 8.06
CA GLN A 122 0.19 -3.04 6.64
C GLN A 122 0.55 -1.56 6.39
N ILE A 123 0.12 -0.66 7.28
CA ILE A 123 0.49 0.75 7.21
C ILE A 123 2.00 0.90 7.43
N ASN A 124 2.55 0.21 8.42
CA ASN A 124 3.99 0.19 8.69
C ASN A 124 4.78 -0.34 7.49
N ASP A 125 4.33 -1.41 6.84
CA ASP A 125 4.96 -1.91 5.60
C ASP A 125 4.98 -0.82 4.51
N ILE A 126 3.87 -0.10 4.28
CA ILE A 126 3.81 1.02 3.32
C ILE A 126 4.79 2.14 3.72
N ILE A 127 4.90 2.46 5.00
CA ILE A 127 5.85 3.46 5.50
C ILE A 127 7.29 3.01 5.23
N GLU A 128 7.62 1.74 5.49
CA GLU A 128 8.95 1.17 5.18
C GLU A 128 9.25 1.26 3.68
N PHE A 129 8.25 1.05 2.81
CA PHE A 129 8.42 1.32 1.38
C PHE A 129 8.73 2.79 1.08
N ILE A 130 7.98 3.74 1.67
CA ILE A 130 8.21 5.19 1.48
C ILE A 130 9.65 5.58 1.91
N LYS A 131 10.17 5.00 3.00
CA LYS A 131 11.57 5.23 3.46
C LYS A 131 12.62 4.85 2.40
N THR A 132 12.31 3.93 1.50
CA THR A 132 13.24 3.55 0.42
C THR A 132 13.35 4.59 -0.70
N LEU A 133 12.37 5.48 -0.82
CA LEU A 133 12.25 6.46 -1.90
C LEU A 133 13.02 7.73 -1.55
N LYS A 134 14.31 7.77 -1.90
CA LYS A 134 15.19 8.92 -1.66
C LYS A 134 15.23 9.93 -2.80
#